data_AF-A0A3B7A7Y3-F1
#
_entry.id   AF-A0A3B7A7Y3-F1
#
_cell.length_a   1.000
_cell.length_b   1.000
_cell.length_c   1.000
_cell.angle_alpha   90.00
_cell.angle_beta   90.00
_cell.angle_gamma   90.00
#
_symmetry.space_group_name_H-M   'P 1'
#
loop_
_entity.id
_entity.type
_entity.pdbx_description
1 polymer ?
#
loop_
_entity_poly.entity_id
_entity_poly.type
_entity_poly.pdbx_seq_one_letter_code
_entity_poly.pdbx_strand_id
1 'polypeptide(L)'
;MTRDASRPAPRLSSPTFSPLYRQIKDFLIRSLEEGEWGPGDGIPSEGELAARFNVSQGTVRKAIDEMAAENLLVRRQGKGTFVATHSDPRSFYRFLRLVPDDGQAAQAVSDPFFCQTIEATAAVAAALGLRAGDPVVLVKRVLRFSGEPVVFDEIYLVADLFNGLVLERLRGGERSLYSLFESDFGVRMIHAEERLRAVGADAQSAAIIGVPLGEPLLLVERTAYTYGNKAVEWRRGLYSTRHHYYRNDLG
;
A
#
# COMPACT_ATOMS: atom_id res chain seq x y z
N MET A 1 -14.50 2.33 35.32
CA MET A 1 -15.43 1.28 34.86
C MET A 1 -14.64 0.30 34.03
N THR A 2 -14.29 -0.81 34.64
CA THR A 2 -13.55 -1.95 34.08
C THR A 2 -14.39 -2.64 33.01
N ARG A 3 -13.86 -2.78 31.79
CA ARG A 3 -14.47 -3.61 30.73
C ARG A 3 -13.74 -4.94 30.63
N ASP A 4 -14.59 -5.95 30.49
CA ASP A 4 -14.38 -7.38 30.64
C ASP A 4 -13.45 -7.95 29.57
N ALA A 5 -12.40 -8.65 30.02
CA ALA A 5 -11.43 -9.37 29.21
C ALA A 5 -11.69 -10.87 29.35
N SER A 6 -12.74 -11.39 28.71
CA SER A 6 -13.00 -12.84 28.75
C SER A 6 -13.79 -13.33 27.53
N ARG A 7 -13.14 -13.33 26.36
CA ARG A 7 -13.62 -14.14 25.22
C ARG A 7 -12.72 -15.37 25.05
N PRO A 8 -13.26 -16.61 25.13
CA PRO A 8 -12.44 -17.82 25.06
C PRO A 8 -11.93 -18.07 23.63
N ALA A 9 -10.68 -18.51 23.52
CA ALA A 9 -10.03 -18.83 22.25
C ALA A 9 -10.55 -20.16 21.65
N PRO A 10 -10.70 -20.28 20.33
CA PRO A 10 -11.06 -21.54 19.68
C PRO A 10 -9.90 -22.55 19.79
N ARG A 11 -10.22 -23.80 20.14
CA ARG A 11 -9.25 -24.90 20.20
C ARG A 11 -8.97 -25.41 18.79
N LEU A 12 -7.69 -25.48 18.43
CA LEU A 12 -7.22 -25.94 17.12
C LEU A 12 -7.01 -27.47 17.16
N SER A 13 -7.74 -28.24 16.36
CA SER A 13 -7.69 -29.71 16.29
C SER A 13 -7.05 -30.21 14.99
N SER A 14 -6.01 -31.06 15.07
CA SER A 14 -5.29 -31.63 13.92
C SER A 14 -5.83 -32.99 13.47
N PRO A 15 -5.80 -33.33 12.16
CA PRO A 15 -4.54 -33.71 11.50
C PRO A 15 -4.32 -33.09 10.09
N THR A 16 -3.06 -32.97 9.64
CA THR A 16 -2.52 -32.25 8.45
C THR A 16 -2.13 -30.78 8.66
N PHE A 17 -1.69 -30.45 9.88
CA PHE A 17 -1.68 -29.09 10.42
C PHE A 17 -0.60 -28.17 9.83
N SER A 18 -1.04 -27.01 9.32
CA SER A 18 -0.18 -25.84 9.10
C SER A 18 0.67 -25.59 10.37
N PRO A 19 1.98 -25.32 10.26
CA PRO A 19 2.82 -25.06 11.44
C PRO A 19 2.19 -24.05 12.41
N LEU A 20 2.29 -24.30 13.72
CA LEU A 20 1.60 -23.50 14.74
C LEU A 20 1.89 -21.99 14.64
N TYR A 21 3.11 -21.61 14.27
CA TYR A 21 3.47 -20.22 14.05
C TYR A 21 2.68 -19.57 12.89
N ARG A 22 2.35 -20.33 11.83
CA ARG A 22 1.50 -19.84 10.73
C ARG A 22 0.07 -19.61 11.20
N GLN A 23 -0.46 -20.50 12.04
CA GLN A 23 -1.80 -20.32 12.61
C GLN A 23 -1.88 -19.07 13.49
N ILE A 24 -0.82 -18.81 14.28
CA ILE A 24 -0.71 -17.56 15.07
C ILE A 24 -0.64 -16.35 14.13
N LYS A 25 0.19 -16.40 13.10
CA LYS A 25 0.30 -15.35 12.10
C LYS A 25 -1.06 -15.06 11.43
N ASP A 26 -1.77 -16.08 10.98
CA ASP A 26 -3.09 -15.95 10.36
C ASP A 26 -4.11 -15.34 11.33
N PHE A 27 -4.04 -15.71 12.61
CA PHE A 27 -4.85 -15.09 13.65
C PHE A 27 -4.51 -13.62 13.83
N LEU A 28 -3.23 -13.28 13.96
CA LEU A 28 -2.79 -11.89 14.12
C LEU A 28 -3.15 -11.03 12.91
N ILE A 29 -3.03 -11.56 11.69
CA ILE A 29 -3.47 -10.85 10.47
C ILE A 29 -4.97 -10.56 10.53
N ARG A 30 -5.80 -11.54 10.92
CA ARG A 30 -7.25 -11.30 11.11
C ARG A 30 -7.53 -10.24 12.18
N SER A 31 -6.82 -10.28 13.30
CA SER A 31 -6.92 -9.23 14.33
C SER A 31 -6.59 -7.84 13.77
N LEU A 32 -5.60 -7.72 12.89
CA LEU A 32 -5.29 -6.45 12.21
C LEU A 32 -6.37 -6.05 11.20
N GLU A 33 -6.91 -7.01 10.43
CA GLU A 33 -8.04 -6.77 9.50
C GLU A 33 -9.30 -6.29 10.22
N GLU A 34 -9.56 -6.83 11.40
CA GLU A 34 -10.70 -6.46 12.25
C GLU A 34 -10.46 -5.18 13.06
N GLY A 35 -9.25 -4.62 13.00
CA GLY A 35 -8.88 -3.39 13.71
C GLY A 35 -8.67 -3.58 15.22
N GLU A 36 -8.34 -4.79 15.69
CA GLU A 36 -7.97 -5.03 17.11
C GLU A 36 -6.77 -4.15 17.51
N TRP A 37 -5.83 -3.93 16.58
CA TRP A 37 -4.74 -2.98 16.70
C TRP A 37 -4.63 -2.15 15.41
N GLY A 38 -4.69 -0.82 15.55
CA GLY A 38 -4.61 0.10 14.43
C GLY A 38 -3.17 0.41 13.99
N PRO A 39 -2.99 1.06 12.84
CA PRO A 39 -1.68 1.50 12.37
C PRO A 39 -0.94 2.34 13.42
N GLY A 40 0.29 1.94 13.75
CA GLY A 40 1.12 2.61 14.76
C GLY A 40 0.90 2.12 16.20
N ASP A 41 -0.15 1.36 16.48
CA ASP A 41 -0.41 0.81 17.81
C ASP A 41 0.60 -0.28 18.18
N GLY A 42 0.87 -0.42 19.48
CA GLY A 42 1.64 -1.53 20.02
C GLY A 42 0.79 -2.80 20.09
N ILE A 43 1.32 -3.92 19.58
CA ILE A 43 0.71 -5.24 19.83
C ILE A 43 1.20 -5.79 21.18
N PRO A 44 0.48 -6.75 21.80
CA PRO A 44 0.95 -7.39 23.02
C PRO A 44 2.33 -8.02 22.84
N SER A 45 3.09 -8.10 23.92
CA SER A 45 4.42 -8.70 23.92
C SER A 45 4.39 -10.18 23.51
N GLU A 46 5.53 -10.69 23.05
CA GLU A 46 5.67 -12.11 22.68
C GLU A 46 5.24 -13.06 23.81
N GLY A 47 5.48 -12.68 25.08
CA GLY A 47 5.08 -13.47 26.25
C GLY A 47 3.57 -13.46 26.49
N GLU A 48 2.93 -12.29 26.35
CA GLU A 48 1.47 -12.16 26.48
C GLU A 48 0.74 -12.92 25.37
N LEU A 49 1.21 -12.83 24.13
CA LEU A 49 0.68 -13.60 23.02
C LEU A 49 0.91 -15.11 23.20
N ALA A 50 2.07 -15.51 23.73
CA ALA A 50 2.36 -16.92 24.01
C ALA A 50 1.40 -17.51 25.05
N ALA A 51 1.11 -16.74 26.11
CA ALA A 51 0.09 -17.08 27.09
C ALA A 51 -1.32 -17.13 26.48
N ARG A 52 -1.70 -16.13 25.66
CA ARG A 52 -3.01 -16.04 25.00
C ARG A 52 -3.29 -17.25 24.10
N PHE A 53 -2.29 -17.71 23.35
CA PHE A 53 -2.46 -18.85 22.41
C PHE A 53 -2.08 -20.20 23.01
N ASN A 54 -1.57 -20.24 24.24
CA ASN A 54 -1.06 -21.45 24.90
C ASN A 54 0.03 -22.16 24.07
N VAL A 55 1.06 -21.39 23.68
CA VAL A 55 2.16 -21.85 22.81
C VAL A 55 3.51 -21.38 23.37
N SER A 56 4.62 -21.87 22.80
CA SER A 56 5.95 -21.36 23.19
C SER A 56 6.16 -19.93 22.68
N GLN A 57 6.91 -19.12 23.45
CA GLN A 57 7.31 -17.78 23.03
C GLN A 57 8.11 -17.80 21.71
N GLY A 58 8.92 -18.84 21.46
CA GLY A 58 9.65 -18.99 20.20
C GLY A 58 8.72 -19.15 18.99
N THR A 59 7.56 -19.80 19.17
CA THR A 59 6.55 -19.94 18.11
C THR A 59 5.92 -18.59 17.77
N VAL A 60 5.59 -17.77 18.77
CA VAL A 60 5.08 -16.41 18.55
C VAL A 60 6.15 -15.52 17.91
N ARG A 61 7.39 -15.58 18.41
CA ARG A 61 8.51 -14.81 17.86
C ARG A 61 8.67 -15.06 16.37
N LYS A 62 8.66 -16.33 15.95
CA LYS A 62 8.72 -16.70 14.53
C LYS A 62 7.56 -16.11 13.71
N ALA A 63 6.33 -16.12 14.23
CA ALA A 63 5.18 -15.50 13.57
C ALA A 63 5.37 -13.98 13.41
N ILE A 64 5.81 -13.29 14.47
CA ILE A 64 6.10 -11.85 14.44
C ILE A 64 7.25 -11.54 13.50
N ASP A 65 8.29 -12.36 13.44
CA ASP A 65 9.44 -12.17 12.54
C ASP A 65 9.01 -12.25 11.07
N GLU A 66 8.15 -13.21 10.71
CA GLU A 66 7.58 -13.26 9.36
C GLU A 66 6.70 -12.05 9.06
N MET A 67 5.85 -11.64 10.00
CA MET A 67 5.02 -10.44 9.84
C MET A 67 5.84 -9.15 9.72
N ALA A 68 6.98 -9.07 10.41
CA ALA A 68 7.91 -7.96 10.29
C ALA A 68 8.62 -7.96 8.93
N ALA A 69 9.05 -9.13 8.45
CA ALA A 69 9.62 -9.30 7.11
C ALA A 69 8.62 -8.92 6.00
N GLU A 70 7.33 -9.14 6.23
CA GLU A 70 6.23 -8.76 5.35
C GLU A 70 5.76 -7.31 5.52
N ASN A 71 6.44 -6.50 6.33
CA ASN A 71 6.09 -5.09 6.60
C ASN A 71 4.71 -4.87 7.26
N LEU A 72 4.15 -5.90 7.89
CA LEU A 72 2.93 -5.82 8.69
C LEU A 72 3.22 -5.20 10.06
N LEU A 73 4.38 -5.54 10.63
CA LEU A 73 4.82 -5.09 11.95
C LEU A 73 6.20 -4.42 11.87
N VAL A 74 6.46 -3.52 12.81
CA VAL A 74 7.78 -2.89 13.01
C VAL A 74 8.24 -3.17 14.44
N ARG A 75 9.38 -3.84 14.57
CA ARG A 75 10.07 -4.00 15.86
C ARG A 75 10.82 -2.71 16.18
N ARG A 76 10.61 -2.16 17.38
CA ARG A 76 11.37 -1.02 17.91
C ARG A 76 12.12 -1.49 19.14
N GLN A 77 13.45 -1.50 19.07
CA GLN A 77 14.33 -1.99 20.14
C GLN A 77 13.99 -1.29 21.47
N GLY A 78 13.74 -2.08 22.51
CA GLY A 78 13.37 -1.60 23.85
C GLY A 78 11.96 -1.00 23.98
N LYS A 79 11.21 -0.87 22.89
CA LYS A 79 9.85 -0.28 22.88
C LYS A 79 8.74 -1.27 22.54
N GLY A 80 9.09 -2.41 21.95
CA GLY A 80 8.13 -3.47 21.58
C GLY A 80 7.89 -3.58 20.08
N THR A 81 6.78 -4.20 19.71
CA THR A 81 6.38 -4.42 18.32
C THR A 81 5.12 -3.63 18.03
N PHE A 82 5.12 -2.91 16.91
CA PHE A 82 4.05 -1.99 16.53
C PHE A 82 3.48 -2.38 15.18
N VAL A 83 2.19 -2.13 14.97
CA VAL A 83 1.58 -2.22 13.64
C VAL A 83 2.25 -1.17 12.75
N ALA A 84 2.69 -1.61 11.57
CA ALA A 84 3.33 -0.70 10.65
C ALA A 84 2.32 0.38 10.17
N THR A 85 2.80 1.59 9.85
CA THR A 85 1.96 2.75 9.47
C THR A 85 2.56 3.53 8.31
N HIS A 86 1.73 4.21 7.50
CA HIS A 86 2.11 5.16 6.45
C HIS A 86 2.21 6.61 6.93
N SER A 87 1.98 6.86 8.23
CA SER A 87 2.08 8.18 8.85
C SER A 87 3.50 8.74 8.96
N ASP A 88 4.53 7.92 8.73
CA ASP A 88 5.92 8.38 8.71
C ASP A 88 6.18 9.23 7.45
N PRO A 89 6.73 10.46 7.56
CA PRO A 89 7.14 11.25 6.41
C PRO A 89 8.09 10.52 5.45
N ARG A 90 8.87 9.56 5.92
CA ARG A 90 9.71 8.73 5.03
C ARG A 90 8.88 7.82 4.11
N SER A 91 7.59 7.66 4.39
CA SER A 91 6.64 6.87 3.59
C SER A 91 5.97 7.65 2.46
N PHE A 92 6.23 8.97 2.32
CA PHE A 92 5.68 9.78 1.20
C PHE A 92 5.95 9.15 -0.18
N TYR A 93 7.09 8.47 -0.31
CA TYR A 93 7.58 7.90 -1.56
C TYR A 93 7.86 6.40 -1.45
N ARG A 94 7.18 5.69 -0.54
CA ARG A 94 7.50 4.28 -0.22
C ARG A 94 7.70 3.40 -1.47
N PHE A 95 6.87 3.60 -2.50
CA PHE A 95 6.97 2.91 -3.80
C PHE A 95 7.36 3.82 -4.98
N LEU A 96 7.62 5.11 -4.76
CA LEU A 96 8.14 5.95 -5.85
C LEU A 96 9.66 5.74 -5.94
N ARG A 97 10.08 5.09 -7.02
CA ARG A 97 11.48 4.74 -7.30
C ARG A 97 12.15 5.66 -8.32
N LEU A 98 11.61 6.86 -8.49
CA LEU A 98 12.14 7.86 -9.42
C LEU A 98 13.12 8.78 -8.68
N VAL A 99 14.33 8.94 -9.22
CA VAL A 99 15.41 9.74 -8.63
C VAL A 99 15.94 10.69 -9.70
N PRO A 100 16.16 11.98 -9.39
CA PRO A 100 16.73 12.93 -10.34
C PRO A 100 18.22 12.64 -10.60
N ASP A 101 18.68 12.93 -11.81
CA ASP A 101 20.06 12.66 -12.26
C ASP A 101 21.10 13.46 -11.46
N ASP A 102 20.73 14.65 -10.99
CA ASP A 102 21.59 15.54 -10.21
C ASP A 102 21.72 15.14 -8.73
N GLY A 103 20.98 14.12 -8.30
CA GLY A 103 20.97 13.61 -6.92
C GLY A 103 20.31 14.54 -5.90
N GLN A 104 19.76 15.69 -6.31
CA GLN A 104 19.08 16.60 -5.39
C GLN A 104 17.66 16.11 -5.13
N ALA A 105 17.39 15.68 -3.91
CA ALA A 105 16.06 15.20 -3.54
C ALA A 105 15.02 16.33 -3.68
N ALA A 106 14.24 16.30 -4.75
CA ALA A 106 13.08 17.14 -4.94
C ALA A 106 11.83 16.41 -4.43
N GLN A 107 11.09 17.05 -3.52
CA GLN A 107 9.79 16.54 -3.09
C GLN A 107 8.80 16.70 -4.24
N ALA A 108 8.14 15.60 -4.63
CA ALA A 108 7.08 15.64 -5.60
C ALA A 108 5.81 16.28 -5.01
N VAL A 109 5.19 17.17 -5.76
CA VAL A 109 3.88 17.74 -5.44
C VAL A 109 2.81 17.00 -6.24
N SER A 110 1.82 16.46 -5.55
CA SER A 110 0.69 15.74 -6.17
C SER A 110 -0.39 16.71 -6.61
N ASP A 111 -0.77 16.66 -7.88
CA ASP A 111 -1.77 17.51 -8.53
C ASP A 111 -2.89 16.64 -9.13
N PRO A 112 -3.88 16.22 -8.32
CA PRO A 112 -5.02 15.44 -8.79
C PRO A 112 -6.04 16.32 -9.50
N PHE A 113 -6.51 15.84 -10.65
CA PHE A 113 -7.46 16.57 -11.50
C PHE A 113 -8.68 15.76 -11.91
N PHE A 114 -8.73 14.46 -11.57
CA PHE A 114 -9.88 13.60 -11.84
C PHE A 114 -10.06 12.59 -10.71
N CYS A 115 -11.31 12.37 -10.30
CA CYS A 115 -11.70 11.33 -9.34
C CYS A 115 -13.17 10.96 -9.57
N GLN A 116 -13.45 9.77 -10.10
CA GLN A 116 -14.80 9.29 -10.33
C GLN A 116 -14.89 7.78 -10.17
N THR A 117 -16.06 7.29 -9.73
CA THR A 117 -16.38 5.86 -9.81
C THR A 117 -16.76 5.51 -11.24
N ILE A 118 -16.12 4.48 -11.78
CA ILE A 118 -16.35 3.95 -13.12
C ILE A 118 -16.49 2.42 -13.05
N GLU A 119 -16.94 1.81 -14.15
CA GLU A 119 -16.94 0.36 -14.31
C GLU A 119 -15.53 -0.16 -14.65
N ALA A 120 -15.10 -1.23 -13.99
CA ALA A 120 -13.82 -1.86 -14.26
C ALA A 120 -13.78 -2.46 -15.67
N THR A 121 -12.82 -2.04 -16.48
CA THR A 121 -12.49 -2.74 -17.72
C THR A 121 -11.93 -4.13 -17.41
N ALA A 122 -11.86 -5.01 -18.41
CA ALA A 122 -11.29 -6.34 -18.25
C ALA A 122 -9.85 -6.32 -17.68
N ALA A 123 -9.03 -5.34 -18.09
CA ALA A 123 -7.67 -5.19 -17.59
C ALA A 123 -7.63 -4.76 -16.11
N VAL A 124 -8.46 -3.79 -15.73
CA VAL A 124 -8.57 -3.33 -14.34
C VAL A 124 -9.09 -4.45 -13.44
N ALA A 125 -10.13 -5.16 -13.89
CA ALA A 125 -10.72 -6.27 -13.16
C ALA A 125 -9.71 -7.40 -12.94
N ALA A 126 -8.96 -7.79 -13.98
CA ALA A 126 -7.92 -8.80 -13.87
C ALA A 126 -6.80 -8.38 -12.89
N ALA A 127 -6.38 -7.11 -12.91
CA ALA A 127 -5.32 -6.61 -12.04
C ALA A 127 -5.73 -6.53 -10.57
N LEU A 128 -7.02 -6.30 -10.29
CA LEU A 128 -7.58 -6.15 -8.94
C LEU A 128 -8.27 -7.42 -8.41
N GLY A 129 -8.37 -8.49 -9.21
CA GLY A 129 -9.12 -9.70 -8.84
C GLY A 129 -10.63 -9.49 -8.76
N LEU A 130 -11.16 -8.55 -9.55
CA LEU A 130 -12.59 -8.22 -9.65
C LEU A 130 -13.22 -8.87 -10.89
N ARG A 131 -14.53 -8.69 -11.06
CA ARG A 131 -15.23 -8.96 -12.31
C ARG A 131 -15.25 -7.70 -13.18
N ALA A 132 -15.21 -7.88 -14.50
CA ALA A 132 -15.41 -6.76 -15.41
C ALA A 132 -16.81 -6.14 -15.16
N GLY A 133 -16.88 -4.82 -15.12
CA GLY A 133 -18.09 -4.08 -14.74
C GLY A 133 -18.20 -3.75 -13.25
N ASP A 134 -17.43 -4.41 -12.37
CA ASP A 134 -17.43 -4.07 -10.94
C ASP A 134 -16.97 -2.60 -10.74
N PRO A 135 -17.52 -1.88 -9.75
CA PRO A 135 -17.19 -0.47 -9.55
C PRO A 135 -15.76 -0.29 -9.02
N VAL A 136 -15.04 0.67 -9.61
CA VAL A 136 -13.72 1.13 -9.17
C VAL A 136 -13.67 2.64 -9.15
N VAL A 137 -12.93 3.22 -8.21
CA VAL A 137 -12.64 4.66 -8.22
C VAL A 137 -11.39 4.88 -9.09
N LEU A 138 -11.54 5.65 -10.16
CA LEU A 138 -10.45 6.13 -11.00
C LEU A 138 -10.02 7.52 -10.55
N VAL A 139 -8.77 7.62 -10.11
CA VAL A 139 -8.08 8.88 -9.84
C VAL A 139 -7.05 9.14 -10.92
N LYS A 140 -7.02 10.36 -11.47
CA LYS A 140 -5.92 10.82 -12.32
C LYS A 140 -5.21 12.01 -11.69
N ARG A 141 -3.89 11.97 -11.72
CA ARG A 141 -3.05 13.03 -11.15
C ARG A 141 -1.73 13.17 -11.88
N VAL A 142 -1.12 14.33 -11.70
CA VAL A 142 0.28 14.58 -12.06
C VAL A 142 1.12 14.65 -10.80
N LEU A 143 2.32 14.05 -10.81
CA LEU A 143 3.35 14.41 -9.83
C LEU A 143 4.31 15.40 -10.47
N ARG A 144 4.49 16.53 -9.79
CA ARG A 144 5.38 17.60 -10.21
C ARG A 144 6.65 17.61 -9.37
N PHE A 145 7.81 17.67 -10.02
CA PHE A 145 9.09 17.86 -9.35
C PHE A 145 9.61 19.22 -9.74
N SER A 146 9.92 20.07 -8.76
CA SER A 146 10.35 21.46 -9.00
C SER A 146 9.39 22.24 -9.92
N GLY A 147 8.08 21.92 -9.85
CA GLY A 147 7.02 22.53 -10.67
C GLY A 147 6.77 21.84 -12.03
N GLU A 148 7.71 21.03 -12.51
CA GLU A 148 7.59 20.35 -13.80
C GLU A 148 6.78 19.05 -13.69
N PRO A 149 5.84 18.78 -14.62
CA PRO A 149 5.10 17.52 -14.65
C PRO A 149 6.02 16.35 -15.07
N VAL A 150 6.25 15.41 -14.17
CA VAL A 150 7.15 14.27 -14.42
C VAL A 150 6.41 12.95 -14.52
N VAL A 151 5.35 12.78 -13.72
CA VAL A 151 4.59 11.53 -13.68
C VAL A 151 3.13 11.82 -13.95
N PHE A 152 2.55 11.10 -14.91
CA PHE A 152 1.10 11.01 -15.08
C PHE A 152 0.61 9.67 -14.53
N ASP A 153 -0.18 9.69 -13.47
CA ASP A 153 -0.75 8.52 -12.81
C ASP A 153 -2.24 8.36 -13.18
N GLU A 154 -2.62 7.15 -13.58
CA GLU A 154 -3.99 6.63 -13.49
C GLU A 154 -4.04 5.57 -12.38
N ILE A 155 -4.90 5.79 -11.39
CA ILE A 155 -4.99 4.96 -10.18
C ILE A 155 -6.41 4.42 -10.08
N TYR A 156 -6.54 3.10 -10.09
CA TYR A 156 -7.79 2.37 -9.97
C TYR A 156 -7.86 1.74 -8.59
N LEU A 157 -8.91 2.05 -7.84
CA LEU A 157 -9.10 1.61 -6.47
C LEU A 157 -10.39 0.78 -6.37
N VAL A 158 -10.40 -0.28 -5.56
CA VAL A 158 -11.61 -1.07 -5.29
C VAL A 158 -12.65 -0.19 -4.60
N ALA A 159 -13.79 0.10 -5.26
CA ALA A 159 -14.69 1.17 -4.82
C ALA A 159 -15.24 0.98 -3.39
N ASP A 160 -15.58 -0.25 -3.01
CA ASP A 160 -16.13 -0.58 -1.70
C ASP A 160 -15.21 -0.20 -0.53
N LEU A 161 -13.90 -0.13 -0.78
CA LEU A 161 -12.91 0.24 0.23
C LEU A 161 -12.68 1.76 0.31
N PHE A 162 -13.11 2.51 -0.71
CA PHE A 162 -12.86 3.94 -0.86
C PHE A 162 -14.16 4.74 -0.99
N ASN A 163 -15.20 4.29 -0.28
CA ASN A 163 -16.51 4.94 -0.26
C ASN A 163 -16.43 6.42 0.12
N GLY A 164 -16.93 7.30 -0.75
CA GLY A 164 -16.90 8.75 -0.53
C GLY A 164 -15.57 9.43 -0.85
N LEU A 165 -14.63 8.73 -1.49
CA LEU A 165 -13.45 9.38 -2.05
C LEU A 165 -13.84 10.31 -3.20
N VAL A 166 -13.50 11.58 -3.06
CA VAL A 166 -13.75 12.65 -4.04
C VAL A 166 -12.48 13.45 -4.28
N LEU A 167 -12.45 14.20 -5.38
CA LEU A 167 -11.27 14.93 -5.84
C LEU A 167 -10.72 15.91 -4.79
N GLU A 168 -11.61 16.57 -4.06
CA GLU A 168 -11.32 17.57 -3.03
C GLU A 168 -10.54 16.96 -1.87
N ARG A 169 -10.82 15.70 -1.51
CA ARG A 169 -10.06 15.00 -0.46
C ARG A 169 -8.62 14.71 -0.88
N LEU A 170 -8.37 14.58 -2.18
CA LEU A 170 -7.04 14.33 -2.73
C LEU A 170 -6.21 15.62 -2.85
N ARG A 171 -6.84 16.79 -2.86
CA ARG A 171 -6.18 18.09 -3.02
C ARG A 171 -5.71 18.65 -1.68
N GLY A 172 -4.65 19.45 -1.71
CA GLY A 172 -4.22 20.30 -0.59
C GLY A 172 -3.68 19.57 0.64
N GLY A 173 -3.42 18.26 0.55
CA GLY A 173 -2.91 17.49 1.66
C GLY A 173 -1.40 17.60 1.83
N GLU A 174 -0.96 17.89 3.05
CA GLU A 174 0.42 17.61 3.47
C GLU A 174 0.72 16.11 3.52
N ARG A 175 -0.29 15.23 3.40
CA ARG A 175 -0.22 13.76 3.53
C ARG A 175 0.05 13.07 2.21
N SER A 176 0.74 11.92 2.27
CA SER A 176 0.93 11.06 1.11
C SER A 176 -0.38 10.37 0.74
N LEU A 177 -0.49 9.89 -0.50
CA LEU A 177 -1.72 9.20 -0.94
C LEU A 177 -2.02 7.96 -0.08
N TYR A 178 -1.01 7.16 0.28
CA TYR A 178 -1.22 6.00 1.15
C TYR A 178 -1.44 6.37 2.61
N SER A 179 -0.90 7.49 3.08
CA SER A 179 -1.27 8.02 4.41
C SER A 179 -2.74 8.41 4.44
N LEU A 180 -3.24 9.04 3.37
CA LEU A 180 -4.67 9.35 3.22
C LEU A 180 -5.52 8.07 3.18
N PHE A 181 -5.13 7.05 2.41
CA PHE A 181 -5.86 5.77 2.37
C PHE A 181 -5.91 5.10 3.74
N GLU A 182 -4.79 5.09 4.48
CA GLU A 182 -4.72 4.48 5.81
C GLU A 182 -5.58 5.25 6.82
N SER A 183 -5.50 6.57 6.85
CA SER A 183 -6.16 7.39 7.88
C SER A 183 -7.63 7.66 7.60
N ASP A 184 -8.03 7.88 6.34
CA ASP A 184 -9.41 8.27 6.00
C ASP A 184 -10.28 7.06 5.66
N PHE A 185 -9.69 5.94 5.25
CA PHE A 185 -10.41 4.74 4.78
C PHE A 185 -10.02 3.45 5.52
N GLY A 186 -9.02 3.49 6.41
CA GLY A 186 -8.52 2.29 7.09
C GLY A 186 -7.81 1.32 6.14
N VAL A 187 -7.47 1.73 4.91
CA VAL A 187 -6.86 0.86 3.91
C VAL A 187 -5.35 1.05 3.90
N ARG A 188 -4.62 0.03 4.33
CA ARG A 188 -3.17 0.04 4.41
C ARG A 188 -2.53 -0.73 3.25
N MET A 189 -1.62 -0.08 2.52
CA MET A 189 -0.78 -0.77 1.53
C MET A 189 0.41 -1.44 2.20
N ILE A 190 0.54 -2.76 2.11
CA ILE A 190 1.59 -3.54 2.79
C ILE A 190 2.77 -3.77 1.86
N HIS A 191 2.49 -4.30 0.67
CA HIS A 191 3.47 -4.45 -0.40
C HIS A 191 2.83 -4.12 -1.75
N ALA A 192 3.68 -4.06 -2.77
CA ALA A 192 3.26 -3.88 -4.14
C ALA A 192 4.16 -4.67 -5.08
N GLU A 193 3.61 -5.06 -6.22
CA GLU A 193 4.34 -5.64 -7.34
C GLU A 193 4.35 -4.64 -8.49
N GLU A 194 5.48 -4.53 -9.18
CA GLU A 194 5.66 -3.58 -10.28
C GLU A 194 6.09 -4.28 -11.56
N ARG A 195 5.56 -3.81 -12.68
CA ARG A 195 5.98 -4.16 -14.04
C ARG A 195 6.38 -2.89 -14.75
N LEU A 196 7.57 -2.92 -15.36
CA LEU A 196 8.16 -1.78 -16.03
C LEU A 196 8.22 -2.02 -17.53
N ARG A 197 7.93 -0.99 -18.33
CA ARG A 197 8.02 -1.04 -19.79
C ARG A 197 8.38 0.33 -20.37
N ALA A 198 9.22 0.37 -21.39
CA ALA A 198 9.40 1.57 -22.20
C ALA A 198 8.23 1.68 -23.20
N VAL A 199 7.61 2.85 -23.27
CA VAL A 199 6.51 3.16 -24.20
C VAL A 199 6.73 4.53 -24.81
N GLY A 200 6.17 4.79 -25.99
CA GLY A 200 6.11 6.16 -26.53
C GLY A 200 4.94 6.92 -25.93
N ALA A 201 5.12 8.22 -25.66
CA ALA A 201 4.05 9.10 -25.23
C ALA A 201 2.91 9.13 -26.27
N ASP A 202 1.70 8.79 -25.85
CA ASP A 202 0.50 9.01 -26.65
C ASP A 202 0.05 10.49 -26.59
N ALA A 203 -1.00 10.85 -27.33
CA ALA A 203 -1.46 12.24 -27.38
C ALA A 203 -1.85 12.81 -26.00
N GLN A 204 -2.40 11.98 -25.11
CA GLN A 204 -2.83 12.42 -23.78
C GLN A 204 -1.62 12.64 -22.86
N SER A 205 -0.75 11.65 -22.74
CA SER A 205 0.44 11.72 -21.90
C SER A 205 1.43 12.77 -22.39
N ALA A 206 1.60 12.93 -23.70
CA ALA A 206 2.39 13.99 -24.30
C ALA A 206 1.89 15.38 -23.87
N ALA A 207 0.58 15.61 -23.95
CA ALA A 207 -0.03 16.88 -23.55
C ALA A 207 0.06 17.13 -22.04
N ILE A 208 -0.17 16.11 -21.21
CA ILE A 208 -0.15 16.24 -19.74
C ILE A 208 1.27 16.47 -19.21
N ILE A 209 2.26 15.73 -19.74
CA ILE A 209 3.66 15.79 -19.30
C ILE A 209 4.39 16.95 -20.02
N GLY A 210 3.88 17.46 -21.14
CA GLY A 210 4.54 18.53 -21.89
C GLY A 210 5.74 18.03 -22.70
N VAL A 211 5.61 16.85 -23.31
CA VAL A 211 6.63 16.23 -24.16
C VAL A 211 6.10 15.99 -25.57
N PRO A 212 6.97 15.82 -26.60
CA PRO A 212 6.53 15.46 -27.94
C PRO A 212 5.79 14.11 -27.99
N LEU A 213 4.90 13.95 -28.96
CA LEU A 213 4.30 12.64 -29.27
C LEU A 213 5.40 11.62 -29.57
N GLY A 214 5.30 10.43 -28.97
CA GLY A 214 6.28 9.35 -29.13
C GLY A 214 7.53 9.48 -28.25
N GLU A 215 7.66 10.53 -27.44
CA GLU A 215 8.74 10.65 -26.45
C GLU A 215 8.82 9.38 -25.60
N PRO A 216 10.01 8.81 -25.35
CA PRO A 216 10.15 7.66 -24.48
C PRO A 216 9.70 7.98 -23.05
N LEU A 217 8.72 7.22 -22.56
CA LEU A 217 8.24 7.23 -21.19
C LEU A 217 8.46 5.84 -20.57
N LEU A 218 8.71 5.82 -19.26
CA LEU A 218 8.70 4.60 -18.47
C LEU A 218 7.28 4.37 -17.94
N LEU A 219 6.61 3.34 -18.46
CA LEU A 219 5.37 2.83 -17.90
C LEU A 219 5.68 1.96 -16.69
N VAL A 220 5.16 2.35 -15.54
CA VAL A 220 5.21 1.58 -14.28
C VAL A 220 3.78 1.16 -13.93
N GLU A 221 3.49 -0.12 -14.09
CA GLU A 221 2.24 -0.72 -13.66
C GLU A 221 2.44 -1.34 -12.27
N ARG A 222 1.66 -0.91 -11.29
CA ARG A 222 1.78 -1.33 -9.89
C ARG A 222 0.48 -1.89 -9.39
N THR A 223 0.50 -3.09 -8.81
CA THR A 223 -0.60 -3.61 -8.00
C THR A 223 -0.18 -3.57 -6.54
N ALA A 224 -0.94 -2.86 -5.70
CA ALA A 224 -0.70 -2.79 -4.26
C ALA A 224 -1.72 -3.63 -3.48
N TYR A 225 -1.23 -4.25 -2.41
CA TYR A 225 -1.96 -5.25 -1.65
C TYR A 225 -2.10 -4.82 -0.19
N THR A 226 -3.27 -5.08 0.39
CA THR A 226 -3.57 -4.95 1.82
C THR A 226 -3.52 -6.31 2.52
N TYR A 227 -3.93 -6.36 3.79
CA TYR A 227 -3.94 -7.56 4.62
C TYR A 227 -4.61 -8.74 3.90
N GLY A 228 -4.10 -9.94 4.15
CA GLY A 228 -4.56 -11.15 3.48
C GLY A 228 -4.22 -11.22 1.98
N ASN A 229 -3.25 -10.42 1.52
CA ASN A 229 -2.82 -10.34 0.11
C ASN A 229 -3.95 -9.96 -0.84
N LYS A 230 -4.86 -9.08 -0.40
CA LYS A 230 -5.98 -8.59 -1.20
C LYS A 230 -5.51 -7.40 -2.03
N ALA A 231 -5.65 -7.46 -3.36
CA ALA A 231 -5.36 -6.34 -4.25
C ALA A 231 -6.37 -5.21 -4.03
N VAL A 232 -5.89 -3.97 -3.91
CA VAL A 232 -6.73 -2.81 -3.57
C VAL A 232 -6.47 -1.59 -4.44
N GLU A 233 -5.27 -1.47 -5.00
CA GLU A 233 -4.89 -0.44 -5.97
C GLU A 233 -4.24 -1.11 -7.16
N TRP A 234 -4.66 -0.71 -8.36
CA TRP A 234 -3.86 -0.88 -9.58
C TRP A 234 -3.56 0.49 -10.15
N ARG A 235 -2.28 0.77 -10.38
CA ARG A 235 -1.79 2.06 -10.86
C ARG A 235 -1.03 1.88 -12.14
N ARG A 236 -1.30 2.74 -13.10
CA ARG A 236 -0.52 2.91 -14.32
C ARG A 236 0.12 4.29 -14.28
N GLY A 237 1.44 4.32 -14.13
CA GLY A 237 2.22 5.55 -14.08
C GLY A 237 3.08 5.71 -15.32
N LEU A 238 2.94 6.82 -16.04
CA LEU A 238 3.80 7.18 -17.16
C LEU A 238 4.82 8.22 -16.71
N TYR A 239 6.09 7.83 -16.63
CA TYR A 239 7.15 8.61 -16.02
C TYR A 239 8.06 9.19 -17.11
N SER A 240 8.25 10.50 -17.11
CA SER A 240 9.32 11.13 -17.87
C SER A 240 10.65 10.88 -17.16
N THR A 241 11.57 10.23 -17.87
CA THR A 241 12.93 9.93 -17.39
C THR A 241 13.99 10.80 -18.09
N ARG A 242 13.61 12.00 -18.55
CA ARG A 242 14.55 12.95 -19.21
C ARG A 242 15.67 13.44 -18.29
N HIS A 243 15.32 13.64 -17.02
CA HIS A 243 16.21 14.15 -15.96
C HIS A 243 16.13 13.29 -14.70
N HIS A 244 15.62 12.07 -14.84
CA HIS A 244 15.37 11.15 -13.76
C HIS A 244 15.64 9.72 -14.22
N TYR A 245 16.01 8.85 -13.30
CA TYR A 245 16.12 7.42 -13.52
C TYR A 245 15.29 6.65 -12.49
N TYR A 246 14.92 5.42 -12.88
CA TYR A 246 14.33 4.46 -11.95
C TYR A 246 15.46 3.81 -11.14
N ARG A 247 15.46 4.00 -9.82
CA ARG A 247 16.45 3.38 -8.92
C ARG A 247 15.91 2.07 -8.36
N ASN A 248 16.66 1.00 -8.59
CA ASN A 248 16.44 -0.29 -7.95
C ASN A 248 17.72 -0.76 -7.27
N ASP A 249 17.71 -0.80 -5.94
CA ASP A 249 18.85 -1.27 -5.14
C ASP A 249 18.71 -2.79 -4.94
N LEU A 250 19.57 -3.56 -5.63
CA LEU A 250 19.53 -5.03 -5.64
C LEU A 250 20.51 -5.59 -4.59
N GLY A 251 20.14 -5.46 -3.31
CA GLY A 251 20.86 -6.05 -2.18
C GLY A 251 21.87 -5.12 -1.52
#